data_AF-A0A2B7XGC4-F1
#
_entry.id   AF-A0A2B7XGC4-F1
#
_cell.length_a   1.000
_cell.length_b   1.000
_cell.length_c   1.000
_cell.angle_alpha   90.00
_cell.angle_beta   90.00
_cell.angle_gamma   90.00
#
_symmetry.space_group_name_H-M   'P 1'
#
loop_
_entity.id
_entity.type
_entity.pdbx_description
1 polymer ?
#
loop_
_entity_poly.entity_id
_entity_poly.type
_entity_poly.pdbx_seq_one_letter_code
_entity_poly.pdbx_strand_id
1 'polypeptide(L)'
;MEKINEADLEKLLKQANNALTSLLTNASTNAMEIGIARERADIMNEQWTTARAKIVEVYGGMAISWEHKNNKMSKWYEHATTKAVEKVAYETTSEDRSISHRRKDKEHYAYANAWARSKSEFFVWYKNEYTGVTHIWEANPLVPKLTATLRDEFQVWFQRQVVTQSLLDQSSAAAMHNFLNERPDMIVLLNLITRLPTTKTQSQGTIDRPAAVGAIDFTLSLVPFLGNAIALYELWAGHDLFGYELSHVEQAILAASILLPVAGRMVKGGRALYTEARLVKLYGKDAASWGKVMNASARASEQQAAIRSIEAGEEALAKLGRVEGKIAQEAAAGVKAVVLSPGTLPRFVAPETKILWETLSKKYPILDKLDEIAIDRVLRKGPNVNHLKGQLLEELAESHLIPMLRERHVGFALGVKVPKGKTLEFIPGYSIMDASGRQITDGVLGYMDKQVFNILAIFEAKSGRKGARELTVTTTRVSKMSQDDLLEVKAAAKESWLNARGIARRNKQPFTKTVADFEKQLLKTKDTGQLQRDLERLSRNAGKPLTKIYIGEVHTAVRISPNNTKFFGIFPKGIRTSLVEVEAKAAGFKFEALTVPIHKTELTALAKELVPHAKQMVTKAP
;
A
#
# COMPACT_ATOMS: atom_id res chain seq x y z
N MET A 1 -15.37 17.10 52.35
CA MET A 1 -15.90 16.20 51.31
C MET A 1 -15.80 16.91 49.98
N GLU A 2 -15.19 16.27 49.00
CA GLU A 2 -15.03 16.80 47.65
C GLU A 2 -16.22 16.37 46.77
N LYS A 3 -16.74 17.26 45.93
CA LYS A 3 -17.77 16.89 44.94
C LYS A 3 -17.11 16.61 43.59
N ILE A 4 -17.50 15.52 42.95
CA ILE A 4 -17.19 15.22 41.55
C ILE A 4 -18.40 15.61 40.73
N ASN A 5 -18.24 16.61 39.88
CA ASN A 5 -19.30 17.12 39.00
C ASN A 5 -19.05 16.73 37.53
N GLU A 6 -19.97 17.11 36.65
CA GLU A 6 -19.83 16.87 35.21
C GLU A 6 -18.56 17.47 34.61
N ALA A 7 -18.18 18.69 35.03
CA ALA A 7 -17.00 19.37 34.51
C ALA A 7 -15.69 18.64 34.87
N ASP A 8 -15.63 18.00 36.04
CA ASP A 8 -14.49 17.16 36.43
C ASP A 8 -14.35 15.94 35.49
N LEU A 9 -15.46 15.29 35.14
CA LEU A 9 -15.48 14.13 34.24
C LEU A 9 -15.19 14.54 32.78
N GLU A 10 -15.73 15.66 32.33
CA GLU A 10 -15.42 16.23 31.01
C GLU A 10 -13.92 16.57 30.88
N LYS A 11 -13.30 17.08 31.95
CA LYS A 11 -11.85 17.30 32.01
C LYS A 11 -11.07 16.00 31.83
N LEU A 12 -11.54 14.89 32.42
CA LEU A 12 -10.91 13.58 32.25
C LEU A 12 -11.06 13.04 30.81
N LEU A 13 -12.22 13.24 30.18
CA LEU A 13 -12.41 12.94 28.76
C LEU A 13 -11.47 13.76 27.87
N LYS A 14 -11.34 15.06 28.16
CA LYS A 14 -10.38 15.94 27.48
C LYS A 14 -8.93 15.47 27.69
N GLN A 15 -8.59 14.98 28.87
CA GLN A 15 -7.28 14.38 29.14
C GLN A 15 -7.03 13.14 28.29
N ALA A 16 -8.03 12.25 28.12
CA ALA A 16 -7.90 11.08 27.24
C ALA A 16 -7.67 11.47 25.78
N ASN A 17 -8.41 12.47 25.27
CA ASN A 17 -8.22 13.02 23.93
C ASN A 17 -6.83 13.67 23.77
N ASN A 18 -6.38 14.45 24.75
CA ASN A 18 -5.05 15.06 24.73
C ASN A 18 -3.92 14.02 24.75
N ALA A 19 -4.10 12.92 25.51
CA ALA A 19 -3.14 11.82 25.54
C ALA A 19 -3.03 11.14 24.17
N LEU A 20 -4.17 10.90 23.48
CA LEU A 20 -4.16 10.42 22.09
C LEU A 20 -3.41 11.38 21.16
N THR A 21 -3.73 12.69 21.21
CA THR A 21 -3.02 13.69 20.39
C THR A 21 -1.52 13.70 20.69
N SER A 22 -1.13 13.56 21.95
CA SER A 22 0.29 13.48 22.34
C SER A 22 1.00 12.26 21.74
N LEU A 23 0.31 11.12 21.64
CA LEU A 23 0.87 9.90 21.06
C LEU A 23 0.94 9.98 19.53
N LEU A 24 -0.10 10.51 18.87
CA LEU A 24 -0.12 10.76 17.41
C LEU A 24 0.96 11.78 16.98
N THR A 25 1.35 12.66 17.89
CA THR A 25 2.42 13.64 17.68
C THR A 25 3.78 13.17 18.19
N ASN A 26 3.86 11.96 18.75
CA ASN A 26 5.11 11.32 19.11
C ASN A 26 5.51 10.22 18.11
N ALA A 27 6.43 10.57 17.24
CA ALA A 27 6.92 9.69 16.18
C ALA A 27 7.64 8.39 16.61
N SER A 28 7.92 8.19 17.91
CA SER A 28 8.50 6.93 18.41
C SER A 28 7.44 5.98 18.98
N THR A 29 6.19 6.41 19.10
CA THR A 29 5.11 5.58 19.64
C THR A 29 4.70 4.53 18.61
N ASN A 30 4.61 3.27 19.05
CA ASN A 30 4.16 2.16 18.20
C ASN A 30 2.63 2.23 17.93
N ALA A 31 2.14 1.50 16.93
CA ALA A 31 0.73 1.57 16.56
C ALA A 31 -0.20 0.98 17.63
N MET A 32 0.29 0.04 18.46
CA MET A 32 -0.50 -0.56 19.54
C MET A 32 -0.89 0.47 20.60
N GLU A 33 0.07 1.24 21.10
CA GLU A 33 -0.15 2.28 22.12
C GLU A 33 -1.10 3.38 21.61
N ILE A 34 -0.91 3.82 20.36
CA ILE A 34 -1.83 4.77 19.70
C ILE A 34 -3.23 4.16 19.58
N GLY A 35 -3.33 2.89 19.18
CA GLY A 35 -4.59 2.17 19.05
C GLY A 35 -5.35 2.08 20.37
N ILE A 36 -4.67 1.70 21.46
CA ILE A 36 -5.28 1.63 22.81
C ILE A 36 -5.75 3.01 23.27
N ALA A 37 -4.91 4.04 23.10
CA ALA A 37 -5.26 5.40 23.48
C ALA A 37 -6.46 5.94 22.70
N ARG A 38 -6.55 5.59 21.41
CA ARG A 38 -7.69 5.96 20.58
C ARG A 38 -8.97 5.26 21.02
N GLU A 39 -8.93 3.94 21.12
CA GLU A 39 -10.12 3.16 21.49
C GLU A 39 -10.62 3.57 22.88
N ARG A 40 -9.72 3.91 23.81
CA ARG A 40 -10.11 4.51 25.09
C ARG A 40 -10.86 5.83 24.90
N ALA A 41 -10.30 6.76 24.12
CA ALA A 41 -10.94 8.05 23.87
C ALA A 41 -12.30 7.88 23.17
N ASP A 42 -12.41 6.98 22.20
CA ASP A 42 -13.64 6.67 21.48
C ASP A 42 -14.70 6.06 22.41
N ILE A 43 -14.33 5.08 23.25
CA ILE A 43 -15.22 4.48 24.26
C ILE A 43 -15.72 5.54 25.25
N MET A 44 -14.84 6.41 25.75
CA MET A 44 -15.25 7.45 26.69
C MET A 44 -16.14 8.50 26.01
N ASN A 45 -15.84 8.91 24.77
CA ASN A 45 -16.68 9.82 23.98
C ASN A 45 -18.07 9.23 23.74
N GLU A 46 -18.16 7.95 23.35
CA GLU A 46 -19.42 7.25 23.13
C GLU A 46 -20.25 7.19 24.42
N GLN A 47 -19.65 6.77 25.54
CA GLN A 47 -20.31 6.70 26.84
C GLN A 47 -20.78 8.08 27.31
N TRP A 48 -19.97 9.12 27.11
CA TRP A 48 -20.32 10.49 27.45
C TRP A 48 -21.46 11.05 26.59
N THR A 49 -21.55 10.62 25.34
CA THR A 49 -22.58 11.07 24.39
C THR A 49 -23.90 10.31 24.58
N THR A 50 -23.84 9.00 24.84
CA THR A 50 -25.02 8.12 24.86
C THR A 50 -25.53 7.83 26.27
N ALA A 51 -24.68 7.91 27.30
CA ALA A 51 -24.99 7.47 28.66
C ALA A 51 -24.47 8.44 29.74
N ARG A 52 -24.47 9.75 29.45
CA ARG A 52 -23.92 10.80 30.33
C ARG A 52 -24.39 10.70 31.78
N ALA A 53 -25.71 10.66 32.00
CA ALA A 53 -26.29 10.61 33.35
C ALA A 53 -25.77 9.41 34.15
N LYS A 54 -25.64 8.24 33.52
CA LYS A 54 -25.10 7.03 34.13
C LYS A 54 -23.62 7.16 34.47
N ILE A 55 -22.82 7.82 33.63
CA ILE A 55 -21.41 8.10 33.93
C ILE A 55 -21.30 9.02 35.15
N VAL A 56 -22.12 10.06 35.23
CA VAL A 56 -22.16 10.98 36.38
C VAL A 56 -22.64 10.28 37.64
N GLU A 57 -23.64 9.41 37.55
CA GLU A 57 -24.13 8.61 38.66
C GLU A 57 -23.04 7.67 39.22
N VAL A 58 -22.37 6.92 38.34
CA VAL A 58 -21.38 5.90 38.73
C VAL A 58 -20.08 6.53 39.24
N TYR A 59 -19.55 7.53 38.53
CA TYR A 59 -18.22 8.09 38.80
C TYR A 59 -18.25 9.46 39.48
N GLY A 60 -19.41 10.13 39.52
CA GLY A 60 -19.60 11.42 40.19
C GLY A 60 -19.98 11.32 41.67
N GLY A 61 -20.51 12.40 42.24
CA GLY A 61 -21.02 12.43 43.62
C GLY A 61 -19.98 12.89 44.65
N MET A 62 -20.15 12.48 45.90
CA MET A 62 -19.31 12.92 47.02
C MET A 62 -18.12 11.97 47.23
N ALA A 63 -16.95 12.55 47.49
CA ALA A 63 -15.74 11.85 47.88
C ALA A 63 -15.26 12.38 49.25
N ILE A 64 -14.73 11.47 50.06
CA ILE A 64 -14.36 11.76 51.46
C ILE A 64 -13.07 12.61 51.52
N SER A 65 -12.18 12.46 50.53
CA SER A 65 -10.92 13.18 50.39
C SER A 65 -10.60 13.49 48.93
N TRP A 66 -9.59 14.32 48.68
CA TRP A 66 -9.06 14.60 47.35
C TRP A 66 -8.50 13.34 46.65
N GLU A 67 -7.80 12.48 47.39
CA GLU A 67 -7.30 11.20 46.87
C GLU A 67 -8.44 10.27 46.46
N HIS A 68 -9.49 10.17 47.29
CA HIS A 68 -10.69 9.41 46.93
C HIS A 68 -11.39 10.00 45.69
N LYS A 69 -11.47 11.33 45.58
CA LYS A 69 -11.99 12.00 44.37
C LYS A 69 -11.20 11.57 43.13
N ASN A 70 -9.88 11.65 43.17
CA ASN A 70 -9.03 11.26 42.03
C ASN A 70 -9.15 9.77 41.70
N ASN A 71 -9.10 8.88 42.69
CA ASN A 71 -9.27 7.45 42.47
C ASN A 71 -10.63 7.14 41.82
N LYS A 72 -11.72 7.72 42.35
CA LYS A 72 -13.07 7.48 41.80
C LYS A 72 -13.21 7.97 40.36
N MET A 73 -12.66 9.14 40.01
CA MET A 73 -12.65 9.63 38.64
C MET A 73 -11.78 8.74 37.72
N SER A 74 -10.59 8.37 38.17
CA SER A 74 -9.65 7.53 37.40
C SER A 74 -10.24 6.17 37.04
N LYS A 75 -11.14 5.60 37.85
CA LYS A 75 -11.83 4.34 37.53
C LYS A 75 -12.54 4.36 36.18
N TRP A 76 -13.12 5.50 35.76
CA TRP A 76 -13.74 5.58 34.43
C TRP A 76 -12.70 5.45 33.32
N TYR A 77 -11.58 6.17 33.45
CA TYR A 77 -10.46 6.13 32.52
C TYR A 77 -9.80 4.74 32.49
N GLU A 78 -9.62 4.11 33.65
CA GLU A 78 -9.09 2.75 33.79
C GLU A 78 -10.02 1.72 33.13
N HIS A 79 -11.31 1.74 33.43
CA HIS A 79 -12.29 0.84 32.78
C HIS A 79 -12.30 1.00 31.26
N ALA A 80 -12.25 2.24 30.75
CA ALA A 80 -12.15 2.49 29.31
C ALA A 80 -10.80 1.99 28.74
N THR A 81 -9.71 2.14 29.49
CA THR A 81 -8.39 1.60 29.11
C THR A 81 -8.43 0.08 29.03
N THR A 82 -8.97 -0.61 30.03
CA THR A 82 -9.09 -2.08 30.03
C THR A 82 -9.88 -2.56 28.82
N LYS A 83 -11.04 -1.98 28.54
CA LYS A 83 -11.83 -2.31 27.34
C LYS A 83 -11.08 -2.03 26.03
N ALA A 84 -10.31 -0.95 25.98
CA ALA A 84 -9.48 -0.64 24.82
C ALA A 84 -8.35 -1.66 24.61
N VAL A 85 -7.66 -2.07 25.68
CA VAL A 85 -6.64 -3.12 25.62
C VAL A 85 -7.25 -4.45 25.18
N GLU A 86 -8.41 -4.84 25.73
CA GLU A 86 -9.13 -6.05 25.30
C GLU A 86 -9.50 -6.04 23.82
N LYS A 87 -9.81 -4.86 23.27
CA LYS A 87 -10.18 -4.71 21.86
C LYS A 87 -8.98 -4.67 20.92
N VAL A 88 -7.89 -4.02 21.32
CA VAL A 88 -6.73 -3.75 20.47
C VAL A 88 -5.66 -4.83 20.58
N ALA A 89 -5.36 -5.25 21.82
CA ALA A 89 -4.23 -6.12 22.15
C ALA A 89 -4.67 -7.22 23.12
N TYR A 90 -5.72 -7.96 22.74
CA TYR A 90 -6.37 -8.99 23.55
C TYR A 90 -5.37 -9.97 24.17
N GLU A 91 -4.37 -10.39 23.41
CA GLU A 91 -3.34 -11.32 23.86
C GLU A 91 -2.43 -10.79 24.97
N THR A 92 -2.34 -9.46 25.16
CA THR A 92 -1.54 -8.86 26.25
C THR A 92 -2.31 -8.72 27.57
N THR A 93 -3.61 -8.97 27.58
CA THR A 93 -4.45 -8.75 28.78
C THR A 93 -4.22 -9.77 29.89
N SER A 94 -3.56 -10.90 29.62
CA SER A 94 -3.12 -11.88 30.63
C SER A 94 -2.02 -12.79 30.06
N GLU A 95 -1.22 -13.40 30.93
CA GLU A 95 -0.20 -14.36 30.49
C GLU A 95 -0.82 -15.58 29.79
N ASP A 96 -1.96 -16.08 30.28
CA ASP A 96 -2.67 -17.22 29.67
C ASP A 96 -3.12 -16.93 28.22
N ARG A 97 -3.60 -15.72 27.94
CA ARG A 97 -3.97 -15.29 26.57
C ARG A 97 -2.75 -15.16 25.68
N SER A 98 -1.64 -14.63 26.22
CA SER A 98 -0.35 -14.54 25.51
C SER A 98 0.20 -15.92 25.15
N ILE A 99 0.21 -16.85 26.11
CA ILE A 99 0.57 -18.25 25.91
C ILE A 99 -0.35 -18.90 24.88
N SER A 100 -1.66 -18.69 24.97
CA SER A 100 -2.65 -19.24 24.03
C SER A 100 -2.42 -18.72 22.61
N HIS A 101 -2.13 -17.44 22.43
CA HIS A 101 -1.79 -16.86 21.14
C HIS A 101 -0.51 -17.47 20.56
N ARG A 102 0.57 -17.57 21.35
CA ARG A 102 1.83 -18.21 20.90
C ARG A 102 1.64 -19.69 20.57
N ARG A 103 0.83 -20.41 21.35
CA ARG A 103 0.46 -21.81 21.06
C ARG A 103 -0.28 -21.89 19.74
N LYS A 104 -1.21 -20.97 19.49
CA LYS A 104 -2.01 -20.94 18.26
C LYS A 104 -1.18 -20.61 17.02
N ASP A 105 -0.25 -19.66 17.15
CA ASP A 105 0.74 -19.32 16.12
C ASP A 105 1.55 -20.56 15.69
N LYS A 106 2.02 -21.36 16.67
CA LYS A 106 2.71 -22.63 16.42
C LYS A 106 1.81 -23.71 15.81
N GLU A 107 0.56 -23.81 16.26
CA GLU A 107 -0.42 -24.77 15.75
C GLU A 107 -0.74 -24.51 14.28
N HIS A 108 -0.94 -23.24 13.91
CA HIS A 108 -1.18 -22.81 12.54
C HIS A 108 0.03 -23.04 11.64
N TYR A 109 1.23 -22.70 12.12
CA TYR A 109 2.47 -23.00 11.40
C TYR A 109 2.64 -24.50 11.17
N ALA A 110 2.46 -25.32 12.21
CA ALA A 110 2.58 -26.77 12.13
C ALA A 110 1.57 -27.37 11.15
N TYR A 111 0.31 -26.89 11.17
CA TYR A 111 -0.71 -27.29 10.21
C TYR A 111 -0.32 -26.94 8.78
N ALA A 112 0.06 -25.69 8.51
CA ALA A 112 0.44 -25.26 7.16
C ALA A 112 1.72 -25.95 6.67
N ASN A 113 2.65 -26.26 7.57
CA ASN A 113 3.85 -27.02 7.26
C ASN A 113 3.56 -28.50 6.99
N ALA A 114 2.68 -29.14 7.77
CA ALA A 114 2.23 -30.50 7.51
C ALA A 114 1.48 -30.60 6.17
N TRP A 115 0.61 -29.61 5.90
CA TRP A 115 -0.03 -29.49 4.60
C TRP A 115 1.00 -29.32 3.47
N ALA A 116 1.98 -28.42 3.61
CA ALA A 116 3.04 -28.22 2.63
C ALA A 116 3.82 -29.52 2.36
N ARG A 117 4.21 -30.23 3.43
CA ARG A 117 4.90 -31.53 3.35
C ARG A 117 4.08 -32.59 2.63
N SER A 118 2.78 -32.68 2.93
CA SER A 118 1.88 -33.63 2.26
C SER A 118 1.80 -33.43 0.74
N LYS A 119 2.16 -32.25 0.24
CA LYS A 119 2.24 -31.95 -1.19
C LYS A 119 3.63 -32.22 -1.77
N SER A 120 4.69 -32.03 -0.99
CA SER A 120 6.07 -32.26 -1.44
C SER A 120 6.55 -33.70 -1.34
N GLU A 121 6.03 -34.48 -0.39
CA GLU A 121 6.47 -35.86 -0.11
C GLU A 121 5.74 -36.90 -0.98
N PHE A 122 5.25 -36.50 -2.15
CA PHE A 122 4.65 -37.44 -3.10
C PHE A 122 5.77 -38.26 -3.78
N PHE A 123 5.82 -39.55 -3.47
CA PHE A 123 6.72 -40.53 -4.07
C PHE A 123 5.95 -41.82 -4.36
N VAL A 124 5.80 -42.15 -5.65
CA VAL A 124 5.22 -43.43 -6.07
C VAL A 124 6.19 -44.08 -7.04
N TRP A 125 6.69 -45.26 -6.69
CA TRP A 125 7.48 -46.07 -7.59
C TRP A 125 6.72 -47.33 -7.97
N TYR A 126 6.78 -47.69 -9.24
CA TYR A 126 6.17 -48.89 -9.78
C TYR A 126 7.15 -49.55 -10.73
N LYS A 127 7.52 -50.79 -10.45
CA LYS A 127 8.34 -51.61 -11.33
C LYS A 127 7.44 -52.58 -12.07
N ASN A 128 7.35 -52.44 -13.38
CA ASN A 128 6.65 -53.41 -14.20
C ASN A 128 7.52 -54.66 -14.32
N GLU A 129 7.12 -55.74 -13.65
CA GLU A 129 7.89 -56.99 -13.56
C GLU A 129 8.08 -57.67 -14.93
N TYR A 130 7.20 -57.40 -15.90
CA TYR A 130 7.24 -58.02 -17.22
C TYR A 130 8.10 -57.26 -18.24
N THR A 131 8.32 -55.96 -18.02
CA THR A 131 9.14 -55.12 -18.92
C THR A 131 10.44 -54.65 -18.29
N GLY A 132 10.63 -54.86 -16.98
CA GLY A 132 11.78 -54.35 -16.23
C GLY A 132 11.77 -52.84 -15.99
N VAL A 133 10.79 -52.12 -16.53
CA VAL A 133 10.71 -50.66 -16.48
C VAL A 133 10.25 -50.20 -15.09
N THR A 134 11.01 -49.27 -14.50
CA THR A 134 10.63 -48.58 -13.27
C THR A 134 10.11 -47.19 -13.61
N HIS A 135 8.91 -46.88 -13.15
CA HIS A 135 8.37 -45.53 -13.15
C HIS A 135 8.53 -44.97 -11.74
N ILE A 136 9.25 -43.85 -11.63
CA ILE A 136 9.31 -43.07 -10.40
C ILE A 136 8.53 -41.79 -10.65
N TRP A 137 7.55 -41.54 -9.80
CA TRP A 137 6.77 -40.32 -9.81
C TRP A 137 7.08 -39.54 -8.53
N GLU A 138 7.63 -38.35 -8.70
CA GLU A 138 8.00 -37.46 -7.61
C GLU A 138 7.20 -36.16 -7.68
N ALA A 139 7.05 -35.47 -6.56
CA ALA A 139 6.53 -34.11 -6.57
C ALA A 139 7.43 -33.20 -7.43
N ASN A 140 6.82 -32.29 -8.20
CA ASN A 140 7.57 -31.32 -8.97
C ASN A 140 8.52 -30.51 -8.06
N PRO A 141 9.78 -30.25 -8.47
CA PRO A 141 10.77 -29.53 -7.64
C PRO A 141 10.36 -28.09 -7.27
N LEU A 142 9.34 -27.51 -7.92
CA LEU A 142 8.74 -26.24 -7.53
C LEU A 142 7.73 -26.36 -6.39
N VAL A 143 7.10 -27.52 -6.18
CA VAL A 143 6.10 -27.74 -5.13
C VAL A 143 6.63 -27.36 -3.74
N PRO A 144 7.85 -27.75 -3.30
CA PRO A 144 8.38 -27.32 -2.02
C PRO A 144 8.50 -25.79 -1.89
N LYS A 145 8.90 -25.09 -2.98
CA LYS A 145 9.06 -23.62 -2.96
C LYS A 145 7.71 -22.90 -2.89
N LEU A 146 6.73 -23.36 -3.66
CA LEU A 146 5.41 -22.76 -3.71
C LEU A 146 4.60 -23.04 -2.43
N THR A 147 4.67 -24.26 -1.90
CA THR A 147 4.02 -24.61 -0.63
C THR A 147 4.65 -23.88 0.56
N ALA A 148 5.97 -23.68 0.56
CA ALA A 148 6.63 -22.82 1.54
C ALA A 148 6.14 -21.36 1.44
N THR A 149 6.00 -20.82 0.22
CA THR A 149 5.46 -19.47 0.02
C THR A 149 4.04 -19.33 0.59
N LEU A 150 3.16 -20.30 0.32
CA LEU A 150 1.79 -20.30 0.85
C LEU A 150 1.79 -20.39 2.38
N ARG A 151 2.60 -21.29 2.96
CA ARG A 151 2.77 -21.43 4.41
C ARG A 151 3.22 -20.11 5.04
N ASP A 152 4.24 -19.48 4.47
CA ASP A 152 4.83 -18.26 5.03
C ASP A 152 3.86 -17.08 4.93
N GLU A 153 3.13 -16.93 3.82
CA GLU A 153 2.09 -15.91 3.66
C GLU A 153 0.88 -16.17 4.57
N PHE A 154 0.52 -17.43 4.85
CA PHE A 154 -0.49 -17.77 5.85
C PHE A 154 -0.06 -17.37 7.27
N GLN A 155 1.22 -17.61 7.62
CA GLN A 155 1.77 -17.18 8.91
C GLN A 155 1.73 -15.65 9.05
N VAL A 156 2.19 -14.94 8.02
CA VAL A 156 2.15 -13.47 7.99
C VAL A 156 0.72 -12.95 8.08
N TRP A 157 -0.24 -13.61 7.42
CA TRP A 157 -1.65 -13.26 7.53
C TRP A 157 -2.16 -13.41 8.97
N PHE A 158 -1.87 -14.54 9.63
CA PHE A 158 -2.31 -14.78 11.02
C PHE A 158 -1.75 -13.74 11.97
N GLN A 159 -0.45 -13.43 11.86
CA GLN A 159 0.22 -12.42 12.70
C GLN A 159 -0.34 -11.00 12.52
N ARG A 160 -1.07 -10.74 11.42
CA ARG A 160 -1.73 -9.46 11.15
C ARG A 160 -3.18 -9.40 11.61
N GLN A 161 -3.78 -10.53 12.01
CA GLN A 161 -5.15 -10.55 12.49
C GLN A 161 -5.25 -9.91 13.88
N VAL A 162 -6.38 -9.25 14.13
CA VAL A 162 -6.72 -8.78 15.49
C VAL A 162 -6.98 -10.01 16.34
N VAL A 163 -6.22 -10.17 17.42
CA VAL A 163 -6.39 -11.31 18.30
C VAL A 163 -7.70 -11.16 19.06
N THR A 164 -8.52 -12.19 19.02
CA THR A 164 -9.79 -12.28 19.74
C THR A 164 -9.94 -13.70 20.25
N GLN A 165 -10.81 -13.91 21.23
CA GLN A 165 -11.11 -15.27 21.70
C GLN A 165 -11.57 -16.17 20.54
N SER A 166 -12.43 -15.65 19.64
CA SER A 166 -12.87 -16.38 18.46
C SER A 166 -11.72 -16.78 17.52
N LEU A 167 -10.66 -15.97 17.39
CA LEU A 167 -9.47 -16.31 16.61
C LEU A 167 -8.66 -17.41 17.30
N LEU A 168 -8.51 -17.33 18.63
CA LEU A 168 -7.77 -18.33 19.42
C LEU A 168 -8.46 -19.71 19.42
N ASP A 169 -9.80 -19.71 19.40
CA ASP A 169 -10.62 -20.92 19.33
C ASP A 169 -10.76 -21.47 17.90
N GLN A 170 -10.42 -20.67 16.88
CA GLN A 170 -10.55 -21.06 15.48
C GLN A 170 -9.60 -22.21 15.11
N SER A 171 -10.08 -23.28 14.48
CA SER A 171 -9.20 -24.36 14.01
C SER A 171 -8.24 -23.88 12.91
N SER A 172 -7.05 -24.48 12.80
CA SER A 172 -6.08 -24.14 11.72
C SER A 172 -6.66 -24.29 10.32
N ALA A 173 -7.53 -25.27 10.10
CA ALA A 173 -8.22 -25.45 8.82
C ALA A 173 -9.19 -24.29 8.52
N ALA A 174 -9.99 -23.86 9.50
CA ALA A 174 -10.88 -22.72 9.33
C ALA A 174 -10.09 -21.41 9.15
N ALA A 175 -8.96 -21.25 9.84
CA ALA A 175 -8.07 -20.11 9.68
C ALA A 175 -7.46 -20.07 8.27
N MET A 176 -6.97 -21.21 7.76
CA MET A 176 -6.47 -21.34 6.39
C MET A 176 -7.57 -21.03 5.35
N HIS A 177 -8.79 -21.50 5.57
CA HIS A 177 -9.94 -21.17 4.71
C HIS A 177 -10.23 -19.67 4.69
N ASN A 178 -10.22 -19.00 5.85
CA ASN A 178 -10.37 -17.54 5.91
C ASN A 178 -9.23 -16.85 5.16
N PHE A 179 -7.97 -17.22 5.43
CA PHE A 179 -6.81 -16.69 4.72
C PHE A 179 -6.98 -16.77 3.19
N LEU A 180 -7.34 -17.95 2.68
CA LEU A 180 -7.51 -18.17 1.24
C LEU A 180 -8.65 -17.31 0.67
N ASN A 181 -9.77 -17.18 1.38
CA ASN A 181 -10.87 -16.31 0.96
C ASN A 181 -10.48 -14.83 0.91
N GLU A 182 -9.59 -14.40 1.83
CA GLU A 182 -9.08 -13.03 1.89
C GLU A 182 -7.92 -12.80 0.90
N ARG A 183 -7.26 -13.86 0.46
CA ARG A 183 -6.11 -13.86 -0.45
C ARG A 183 -6.40 -14.71 -1.69
N PRO A 184 -7.19 -14.20 -2.66
CA PRO A 184 -7.45 -14.91 -3.91
C PRO A 184 -6.18 -15.29 -4.68
N ASP A 185 -5.11 -14.48 -4.55
CA ASP A 185 -3.78 -14.78 -5.10
C ASP A 185 -3.19 -16.08 -4.52
N MET A 186 -3.48 -16.39 -3.26
CA MET A 186 -3.04 -17.62 -2.59
C MET A 186 -3.90 -18.83 -2.95
N ILE A 187 -5.18 -18.64 -3.29
CA ILE A 187 -6.01 -19.69 -3.90
C ILE A 187 -5.45 -20.09 -5.27
N VAL A 188 -5.04 -19.12 -6.08
CA VAL A 188 -4.40 -19.39 -7.38
C VAL A 188 -3.11 -20.19 -7.17
N LEU A 189 -2.28 -19.79 -6.21
CA LEU A 189 -1.06 -20.52 -5.84
C LEU A 189 -1.37 -21.95 -5.35
N LEU A 190 -2.38 -22.12 -4.50
CA LEU A 190 -2.84 -23.43 -4.01
C LEU A 190 -3.26 -24.35 -5.16
N ASN A 191 -4.06 -23.83 -6.08
CA ASN A 191 -4.53 -24.58 -7.25
C ASN A 191 -3.36 -24.94 -8.19
N LEU A 192 -2.42 -24.02 -8.38
CA LEU A 192 -1.20 -24.29 -9.15
C LEU A 192 -0.41 -25.45 -8.54
N ILE A 193 -0.17 -25.44 -7.21
CA ILE A 193 0.54 -26.50 -6.49
C ILE A 193 -0.08 -27.88 -6.77
N THR A 194 -1.41 -27.98 -6.72
CA THR A 194 -2.12 -29.25 -6.94
C THR A 194 -2.12 -29.75 -8.38
N ARG A 195 -1.75 -28.88 -9.32
CA ARG A 195 -1.78 -29.17 -10.77
C ARG A 195 -0.39 -29.26 -11.38
N LEU A 196 0.66 -28.99 -10.61
CA LEU A 196 2.02 -29.22 -11.10
C LEU A 196 2.19 -30.71 -11.42
N PRO A 197 2.74 -31.04 -12.60
CA PRO A 197 2.89 -32.41 -13.01
C PRO A 197 3.91 -33.06 -12.09
N THR A 198 3.56 -34.23 -11.59
CA THR A 198 4.52 -35.09 -10.92
C THR A 198 5.63 -35.43 -11.91
N THR A 199 6.88 -35.25 -11.50
CA THR A 199 8.04 -35.58 -12.32
C THR A 199 8.07 -37.08 -12.52
N LYS A 200 7.85 -37.53 -13.76
CA LYS A 200 7.89 -38.93 -14.13
C LYS A 200 9.26 -39.26 -14.70
N THR A 201 10.06 -39.98 -13.92
CA THR A 201 11.32 -40.54 -14.42
C THR A 201 11.01 -41.94 -14.94
N GLN A 202 11.13 -42.13 -16.26
CA GLN A 202 11.00 -43.44 -16.89
C GLN A 202 12.37 -43.86 -17.43
N SER A 203 12.69 -45.13 -17.24
CA SER A 203 13.69 -45.84 -18.04
C SER A 203 12.95 -46.61 -19.16
N GLN A 204 13.48 -46.60 -20.39
CA GLN A 204 12.85 -46.55 -21.75
C GLN A 204 11.76 -47.59 -22.14
N GLY A 205 10.85 -47.38 -23.14
CA GLY A 205 10.86 -46.42 -24.27
C GLY A 205 9.50 -46.04 -24.92
N THR A 206 9.57 -45.35 -26.08
CA THR A 206 8.60 -44.38 -26.66
C THR A 206 7.67 -44.90 -27.79
N ILE A 207 6.35 -44.61 -27.75
CA ILE A 207 5.42 -44.50 -28.92
C ILE A 207 4.24 -43.51 -28.61
N ASP A 208 3.79 -42.80 -29.65
CA ASP A 208 2.74 -41.77 -29.79
C ASP A 208 1.27 -42.17 -29.57
N ARG A 209 0.40 -41.16 -29.33
CA ARG A 209 -1.02 -41.32 -28.96
C ARG A 209 -2.06 -40.71 -29.94
N PRO A 210 -3.31 -41.20 -29.90
CA PRO A 210 -4.37 -40.95 -30.88
C PRO A 210 -5.34 -39.79 -30.57
N ALA A 211 -6.00 -39.34 -31.62
CA ALA A 211 -6.79 -38.11 -31.81
C ALA A 211 -7.99 -37.85 -30.87
N ALA A 212 -8.38 -38.77 -29.99
CA ALA A 212 -9.53 -38.58 -29.10
C ALA A 212 -9.24 -37.68 -27.88
N VAL A 213 -7.95 -37.41 -27.61
CA VAL A 213 -7.51 -36.58 -26.47
C VAL A 213 -7.76 -35.07 -26.73
N GLY A 214 -7.77 -34.64 -27.99
CA GLY A 214 -7.93 -33.22 -28.37
C GLY A 214 -9.33 -32.61 -28.17
N ALA A 215 -10.39 -33.42 -27.99
CA ALA A 215 -11.75 -32.91 -27.79
C ALA A 215 -12.09 -32.62 -26.31
N ILE A 216 -11.40 -33.28 -25.38
CA ILE A 216 -11.58 -33.11 -23.93
C ILE A 216 -10.86 -31.86 -23.43
N ASP A 217 -9.74 -31.52 -24.07
CA ASP A 217 -8.89 -30.35 -23.79
C ASP A 217 -9.63 -29.01 -24.01
N PHE A 218 -10.32 -28.89 -25.14
CA PHE A 218 -11.09 -27.70 -25.51
C PHE A 218 -12.21 -27.35 -24.51
N THR A 219 -12.69 -28.32 -23.72
CA THR A 219 -13.81 -28.10 -22.78
C THR A 219 -13.34 -27.64 -21.40
N LEU A 220 -12.10 -27.98 -21.01
CA LEU A 220 -11.54 -27.66 -19.69
C LEU A 220 -10.88 -26.27 -19.64
N SER A 221 -10.40 -25.77 -20.79
CA SER A 221 -9.78 -24.43 -20.92
C SER A 221 -10.77 -23.26 -20.90
N LEU A 222 -12.09 -23.53 -21.02
CA LEU A 222 -13.16 -22.51 -21.08
C LEU A 222 -13.65 -22.00 -19.71
N VAL A 223 -13.05 -22.45 -18.60
CA VAL A 223 -13.44 -22.04 -17.25
C VAL A 223 -12.51 -20.90 -16.75
N PRO A 224 -13.02 -19.69 -16.47
CA PRO A 224 -12.22 -18.60 -15.92
C PRO A 224 -11.50 -19.03 -14.63
N PHE A 225 -10.27 -18.54 -14.39
CA PHE A 225 -9.34 -18.96 -13.31
C PHE A 225 -8.66 -20.33 -13.49
N LEU A 226 -9.26 -21.28 -14.21
CA LEU A 226 -8.58 -22.51 -14.64
C LEU A 226 -7.46 -22.17 -15.64
N GLY A 227 -7.74 -21.26 -16.57
CA GLY A 227 -6.83 -20.82 -17.63
C GLY A 227 -5.50 -20.23 -17.16
N ASN A 228 -5.45 -19.45 -16.06
CA ASN A 228 -4.18 -18.85 -15.58
C ASN A 228 -3.24 -19.86 -14.89
N ALA A 229 -3.77 -20.97 -14.39
CA ALA A 229 -2.97 -22.04 -13.80
C ALA A 229 -2.44 -23.02 -14.87
N ILE A 230 -3.28 -23.27 -15.89
CA ILE A 230 -2.94 -23.98 -17.13
C ILE A 230 -1.85 -23.21 -17.88
N ALA A 231 -2.00 -21.90 -18.03
CA ALA A 231 -1.02 -20.97 -18.59
C ALA A 231 0.40 -21.09 -18.01
N LEU A 232 0.50 -21.13 -16.68
CA LEU A 232 1.75 -21.25 -15.93
C LEU A 232 2.45 -22.59 -16.15
N TYR A 233 1.65 -23.66 -16.24
CA TYR A 233 2.09 -25.03 -16.52
C TYR A 233 2.66 -25.13 -17.94
N GLU A 234 1.86 -24.67 -18.91
CA GLU A 234 2.11 -24.77 -20.34
C GLU A 234 3.37 -24.02 -20.74
N LEU A 235 3.47 -22.77 -20.30
CA LEU A 235 4.65 -21.94 -20.47
C LEU A 235 5.97 -22.58 -20.04
N TRP A 236 5.96 -23.33 -18.93
CA TRP A 236 7.15 -23.90 -18.32
C TRP A 236 7.52 -25.28 -18.90
N ALA A 237 6.52 -26.09 -19.23
CA ALA A 237 6.74 -27.38 -19.89
C ALA A 237 7.22 -27.21 -21.35
N GLY A 238 7.02 -26.03 -21.95
CA GLY A 238 7.26 -25.79 -23.37
C GLY A 238 6.21 -26.46 -24.27
N HIS A 239 5.25 -27.12 -23.65
CA HIS A 239 4.23 -27.95 -24.26
C HIS A 239 2.93 -27.73 -23.50
N ASP A 240 1.80 -27.81 -24.19
CA ASP A 240 0.49 -27.60 -23.61
C ASP A 240 0.16 -28.70 -22.58
N LEU A 241 -1.03 -28.66 -21.98
CA LEU A 241 -1.44 -29.64 -20.97
C LEU A 241 -1.49 -31.10 -21.44
N PHE A 242 -1.30 -31.34 -22.74
CA PHE A 242 -1.35 -32.65 -23.37
C PHE A 242 -0.05 -33.03 -24.09
N GLY A 243 0.99 -32.19 -23.98
CA GLY A 243 2.34 -32.49 -24.44
C GLY A 243 2.65 -32.05 -25.86
N TYR A 244 1.83 -31.18 -26.48
CA TYR A 244 2.16 -30.56 -27.76
C TYR A 244 3.00 -29.31 -27.56
N GLU A 245 4.08 -29.13 -28.30
CA GLU A 245 4.89 -27.91 -28.19
C GLU A 245 4.03 -26.67 -28.39
N LEU A 246 3.95 -25.85 -27.34
CA LEU A 246 3.33 -24.56 -27.46
C LEU A 246 4.19 -23.72 -28.39
N SER A 247 3.55 -22.94 -29.25
CA SER A 247 4.31 -21.95 -29.98
C SER A 247 4.99 -21.00 -28.97
N HIS A 248 6.17 -20.51 -29.32
CA HIS A 248 6.90 -19.52 -28.51
C HIS A 248 6.09 -18.24 -28.22
N VAL A 249 4.98 -18.06 -28.93
CA VAL A 249 4.03 -16.96 -28.81
C VAL A 249 3.00 -17.18 -27.70
N GLU A 250 2.56 -18.41 -27.49
CA GLU A 250 1.54 -18.79 -26.49
C GLU A 250 2.18 -19.05 -25.12
N GLN A 251 3.31 -19.74 -25.09
CA GLN A 251 4.38 -19.45 -24.11
C GLN A 251 4.63 -17.95 -24.15
N ALA A 252 5.40 -17.28 -23.32
CA ALA A 252 5.46 -15.81 -23.39
C ALA A 252 4.10 -15.12 -23.04
N ILE A 253 3.00 -15.15 -23.82
CA ILE A 253 1.68 -14.55 -23.46
C ILE A 253 1.24 -15.00 -22.06
N LEU A 254 1.33 -16.31 -21.82
CA LEU A 254 1.04 -16.92 -20.54
C LEU A 254 2.02 -16.45 -19.45
N ALA A 255 3.33 -16.34 -19.71
CA ALA A 255 4.32 -15.80 -18.75
C ALA A 255 4.01 -14.39 -18.30
N ALA A 256 3.67 -13.56 -19.29
CA ALA A 256 3.43 -12.15 -19.10
C ALA A 256 2.17 -11.96 -18.25
N SER A 257 1.10 -12.72 -18.49
CA SER A 257 -0.16 -12.62 -17.73
C SER A 257 -0.02 -12.89 -16.22
N ILE A 258 1.01 -13.61 -15.77
CA ILE A 258 1.28 -13.88 -14.34
C ILE A 258 2.23 -12.87 -13.70
N LEU A 259 3.27 -12.45 -14.44
CA LEU A 259 4.25 -11.49 -13.92
C LEU A 259 3.71 -10.05 -13.94
N LEU A 260 2.86 -9.72 -14.92
CA LEU A 260 2.33 -8.38 -15.13
C LEU A 260 1.36 -7.89 -14.04
N PRO A 261 0.52 -8.69 -13.38
CA PRO A 261 -0.30 -8.22 -12.26
C PRO A 261 0.50 -7.87 -11.00
N VAL A 262 1.61 -8.57 -10.74
CA VAL A 262 2.52 -8.29 -9.61
C VAL A 262 3.37 -7.07 -9.93
N ALA A 263 3.99 -7.03 -11.11
CA ALA A 263 4.69 -5.86 -11.62
C ALA A 263 3.77 -4.64 -11.69
N GLY A 264 2.54 -4.82 -12.17
CA GLY A 264 1.50 -3.80 -12.29
C GLY A 264 1.03 -3.27 -10.94
N ARG A 265 0.96 -4.09 -9.88
CA ARG A 265 0.73 -3.61 -8.51
C ARG A 265 1.90 -2.77 -7.97
N MET A 266 3.14 -3.08 -8.38
CA MET A 266 4.32 -2.27 -8.01
C MET A 266 4.42 -0.96 -8.78
N VAL A 267 4.13 -0.98 -10.10
CA VAL A 267 3.99 0.23 -10.91
C VAL A 267 2.85 1.10 -10.35
N LYS A 268 1.70 0.49 -10.02
CA LYS A 268 0.55 1.19 -9.42
C LYS A 268 0.90 1.85 -8.10
N GLY A 269 1.56 1.14 -7.19
CA GLY A 269 1.91 1.70 -5.88
C GLY A 269 3.07 2.70 -5.88
N GLY A 270 3.62 3.08 -7.03
CA GLY A 270 4.84 3.91 -7.10
C GLY A 270 6.12 3.19 -6.71
N ARG A 271 6.05 1.90 -6.38
CA ARG A 271 7.13 1.14 -5.74
C ARG A 271 8.33 0.89 -6.65
N ALA A 272 8.11 0.98 -7.96
CA ALA A 272 9.16 0.98 -8.99
C ALA A 272 10.13 2.18 -8.89
N LEU A 273 9.86 3.15 -8.00
CA LEU A 273 10.65 4.37 -7.81
C LEU A 273 11.45 4.37 -6.48
N TYR A 274 11.67 3.19 -5.90
CA TYR A 274 12.51 3.00 -4.71
C TYR A 274 13.72 2.12 -5.02
N THR A 275 14.80 2.31 -4.25
CA THR A 275 15.90 1.34 -4.23
C THR A 275 15.47 0.02 -3.56
N GLU A 276 16.15 -1.08 -3.89
CA GLU A 276 15.93 -2.37 -3.23
C GLU A 276 16.09 -2.27 -1.71
N ALA A 277 17.13 -1.55 -1.25
CA ALA A 277 17.38 -1.31 0.17
C ALA A 277 16.22 -0.59 0.87
N ARG A 278 15.64 0.43 0.23
CA ARG A 278 14.45 1.11 0.77
C ARG A 278 13.23 0.20 0.78
N LEU A 279 13.02 -0.61 -0.25
CA LEU A 279 11.92 -1.59 -0.28
C LEU A 279 12.03 -2.63 0.84
N VAL A 280 13.24 -3.09 1.16
CA VAL A 280 13.50 -3.96 2.33
C VAL A 280 13.08 -3.25 3.62
N LYS A 281 13.53 -2.00 3.84
CA LYS A 281 13.19 -1.20 5.04
C LYS A 281 11.68 -0.98 5.16
N LEU A 282 11.00 -0.66 4.06
CA LEU A 282 9.57 -0.37 4.03
C LEU A 282 8.70 -1.62 4.17
N TYR A 283 9.00 -2.69 3.43
CA TYR A 283 8.06 -3.80 3.21
C TYR A 283 8.52 -5.16 3.76
N GLY A 284 9.78 -5.30 4.18
CA GLY A 284 10.30 -6.49 4.87
C GLY A 284 10.26 -7.77 4.04
N LYS A 285 11.15 -7.85 3.04
CA LYS A 285 11.64 -9.07 2.33
C LYS A 285 13.12 -8.85 1.99
N ASP A 286 13.86 -9.87 1.56
CA ASP A 286 15.28 -9.71 1.19
C ASP A 286 15.46 -8.87 -0.10
N ALA A 287 16.64 -8.24 -0.25
CA ALA A 287 16.93 -7.34 -1.37
C ALA A 287 16.87 -8.03 -2.75
N ALA A 288 17.35 -9.28 -2.83
CA ALA A 288 17.40 -10.02 -4.09
C ALA A 288 16.00 -10.34 -4.64
N SER A 289 15.05 -10.61 -3.75
CA SER A 289 13.64 -10.74 -4.10
C SER A 289 13.08 -9.44 -4.69
N TRP A 290 13.41 -8.28 -4.13
CA TRP A 290 12.96 -6.97 -4.65
C TRP A 290 13.60 -6.62 -5.99
N GLY A 291 14.90 -6.89 -6.18
CA GLY A 291 15.59 -6.63 -7.45
C GLY A 291 14.99 -7.37 -8.64
N LYS A 292 14.58 -8.62 -8.45
CA LYS A 292 13.87 -9.39 -9.49
C LYS A 292 12.54 -8.75 -9.88
N VAL A 293 11.77 -8.27 -8.90
CA VAL A 293 10.46 -7.67 -9.17
C VAL A 293 10.60 -6.27 -9.80
N MET A 294 11.58 -5.47 -9.37
CA MET A 294 11.86 -4.15 -9.94
C MET A 294 12.26 -4.24 -11.43
N ASN A 295 13.13 -5.19 -11.76
CA ASN A 295 13.54 -5.44 -13.15
C ASN A 295 12.37 -5.87 -14.04
N ALA A 296 11.50 -6.75 -13.54
CA ALA A 296 10.27 -7.13 -14.25
C ALA A 296 9.32 -5.92 -14.45
N SER A 297 9.22 -5.06 -13.43
CA SER A 297 8.40 -3.84 -13.46
C SER A 297 8.90 -2.80 -14.46
N ALA A 298 10.22 -2.61 -14.59
CA ALA A 298 10.78 -1.65 -15.54
C ALA A 298 10.54 -2.08 -17.00
N ARG A 299 10.75 -3.37 -17.31
CA ARG A 299 10.44 -3.94 -18.62
C ARG A 299 8.97 -3.74 -19.00
N ALA A 300 8.09 -3.99 -18.03
CA ALA A 300 6.65 -3.81 -18.18
C ALA A 300 6.29 -2.34 -18.51
N SER A 301 6.83 -1.37 -17.76
CA SER A 301 6.54 0.06 -17.95
C SER A 301 6.95 0.59 -19.34
N GLU A 302 8.12 0.19 -19.84
CA GLU A 302 8.63 0.64 -21.15
C GLU A 302 7.82 0.10 -22.33
N GLN A 303 7.17 -1.04 -22.14
CA GLN A 303 6.49 -1.79 -23.18
C GLN A 303 4.97 -1.75 -22.99
N GLN A 304 4.43 -0.57 -22.66
CA GLN A 304 3.02 -0.42 -22.30
C GLN A 304 2.04 -0.75 -23.44
N ALA A 305 2.42 -0.49 -24.70
CA ALA A 305 1.63 -0.94 -25.86
C ALA A 305 1.64 -2.47 -25.98
N ALA A 306 2.78 -3.07 -25.66
CA ALA A 306 3.00 -4.49 -25.60
C ALA A 306 2.13 -5.12 -24.49
N ILE A 307 2.07 -4.50 -23.30
CA ILE A 307 1.16 -4.89 -22.21
C ILE A 307 -0.29 -4.82 -22.65
N ARG A 308 -0.74 -3.75 -23.32
CA ARG A 308 -2.13 -3.68 -23.80
C ARG A 308 -2.45 -4.77 -24.80
N SER A 309 -1.50 -5.12 -25.67
CA SER A 309 -1.67 -6.26 -26.58
C SER A 309 -1.70 -7.59 -25.83
N ILE A 310 -0.95 -7.72 -24.74
CA ILE A 310 -1.01 -8.89 -23.83
C ILE A 310 -2.33 -8.94 -23.07
N GLU A 311 -2.82 -7.82 -22.54
CA GLU A 311 -4.11 -7.70 -21.85
C GLU A 311 -5.27 -7.96 -22.82
N ALA A 312 -5.18 -7.49 -24.07
CA ALA A 312 -6.16 -7.77 -25.12
C ALA A 312 -6.10 -9.25 -25.54
N GLY A 313 -4.91 -9.86 -25.57
CA GLY A 313 -4.73 -11.29 -25.74
C GLY A 313 -5.31 -12.09 -24.58
N GLU A 314 -5.11 -11.65 -23.34
CA GLU A 314 -5.69 -12.23 -22.13
C GLU A 314 -7.22 -12.11 -22.15
N GLU A 315 -7.76 -10.96 -22.57
CA GLU A 315 -9.20 -10.74 -22.68
C GLU A 315 -9.81 -11.58 -23.82
N ALA A 316 -9.13 -11.71 -24.96
CA ALA A 316 -9.54 -12.58 -26.06
C ALA A 316 -9.48 -14.05 -25.64
N LEU A 317 -8.41 -14.47 -24.97
CA LEU A 317 -8.28 -15.82 -24.41
C LEU A 317 -9.38 -16.11 -23.38
N ALA A 318 -9.66 -15.15 -22.49
CA ALA A 318 -10.69 -15.28 -21.46
C ALA A 318 -12.12 -15.32 -22.02
N LYS A 319 -12.39 -14.63 -23.15
CA LYS A 319 -13.72 -14.59 -23.76
C LYS A 319 -13.95 -15.65 -24.83
N LEU A 320 -12.92 -16.01 -25.59
CA LEU A 320 -13.02 -16.83 -26.80
C LEU A 320 -12.32 -18.18 -26.65
N GLY A 321 -11.57 -18.40 -25.56
CA GLY A 321 -10.79 -19.63 -25.33
C GLY A 321 -9.56 -19.79 -26.21
N ARG A 322 -9.33 -18.87 -27.15
CA ARG A 322 -8.19 -18.87 -28.09
C ARG A 322 -7.81 -17.46 -28.47
N VAL A 323 -6.54 -17.28 -28.80
CA VAL A 323 -6.03 -16.02 -29.38
C VAL A 323 -5.68 -16.31 -30.83
N GLU A 324 -6.41 -15.73 -31.77
CA GLU A 324 -6.22 -15.99 -33.20
C GLU A 324 -6.00 -14.71 -34.02
N GLY A 325 -5.43 -14.92 -35.21
CA GLY A 325 -5.24 -13.86 -36.19
C GLY A 325 -4.40 -12.70 -35.67
N LYS A 326 -4.90 -11.48 -35.88
CA LYS A 326 -4.19 -10.24 -35.56
C LYS A 326 -3.91 -10.08 -34.06
N ILE A 327 -4.82 -10.52 -33.19
CA ILE A 327 -4.67 -10.39 -31.73
C ILE A 327 -3.53 -11.28 -31.23
N ALA A 328 -3.39 -12.50 -31.77
CA ALA A 328 -2.31 -13.41 -31.42
C ALA A 328 -0.96 -12.83 -31.81
N GLN A 329 -0.83 -12.32 -33.02
CA GLN A 329 0.39 -11.68 -33.53
C GLN A 329 0.77 -10.44 -32.70
N GLU A 330 -0.21 -9.63 -32.30
CA GLU A 330 0.02 -8.44 -31.49
C GLU A 330 0.41 -8.79 -30.04
N ALA A 331 -0.23 -9.78 -29.42
CA ALA A 331 0.10 -10.25 -28.08
C ALA A 331 1.47 -10.95 -28.04
N ALA A 332 1.81 -11.72 -29.08
CA ALA A 332 3.12 -12.34 -29.31
C ALA A 332 4.25 -11.32 -29.34
N ALA A 333 4.09 -10.34 -30.23
CA ALA A 333 5.00 -9.22 -30.37
C ALA A 333 5.06 -8.44 -29.05
N GLY A 334 3.92 -8.33 -28.38
CA GLY A 334 3.75 -7.77 -27.05
C GLY A 334 4.70 -8.40 -26.03
N VAL A 335 4.63 -9.73 -25.86
CA VAL A 335 5.49 -10.40 -24.89
C VAL A 335 6.93 -10.42 -25.30
N LYS A 336 7.23 -10.71 -26.56
CA LYS A 336 8.60 -10.69 -27.05
C LYS A 336 9.25 -9.33 -26.76
N ALA A 337 8.51 -8.24 -26.93
CA ALA A 337 8.97 -6.90 -26.57
C ALA A 337 9.18 -6.73 -25.05
N VAL A 338 8.30 -7.22 -24.18
CA VAL A 338 8.47 -7.14 -22.71
C VAL A 338 9.65 -7.99 -22.22
N VAL A 339 9.78 -9.23 -22.71
CA VAL A 339 10.80 -10.19 -22.26
C VAL A 339 12.19 -9.81 -22.76
N LEU A 340 12.31 -9.43 -24.03
CA LEU A 340 13.57 -9.03 -24.64
C LEU A 340 13.91 -7.56 -24.40
N SER A 341 12.99 -6.76 -23.82
CA SER A 341 13.37 -5.42 -23.39
C SER A 341 14.47 -5.56 -22.36
N PRO A 342 15.62 -4.89 -22.54
CA PRO A 342 16.68 -4.88 -21.54
C PRO A 342 16.17 -4.33 -20.20
N GLY A 343 15.01 -3.67 -20.18
CA GLY A 343 14.37 -3.16 -18.99
C GLY A 343 15.27 -2.14 -18.37
N THR A 344 15.25 -0.92 -18.90
CA THR A 344 16.01 0.14 -18.26
C THR A 344 15.31 0.47 -16.97
N LEU A 345 15.85 0.03 -15.83
CA LEU A 345 15.39 0.51 -14.52
C LEU A 345 15.38 2.04 -14.61
N PRO A 346 14.21 2.68 -14.50
CA PRO A 346 14.13 4.09 -14.78
C PRO A 346 14.87 4.81 -13.66
N ARG A 347 15.98 5.44 -14.06
CA ARG A 347 16.74 6.50 -13.39
C ARG A 347 17.97 6.01 -12.63
N PHE A 348 19.11 6.17 -13.30
CA PHE A 348 20.34 6.53 -12.61
C PHE A 348 20.10 7.88 -11.93
N VAL A 349 20.03 7.88 -10.60
CA VAL A 349 20.20 9.09 -9.82
C VAL A 349 21.62 9.60 -10.10
N ALA A 350 21.79 10.89 -10.31
CA ALA A 350 23.10 11.47 -10.57
C ALA A 350 24.06 11.07 -9.43
N PRO A 351 25.30 10.60 -9.71
CA PRO A 351 26.24 10.15 -8.67
C PRO A 351 26.42 11.17 -7.54
N GLU A 352 26.35 12.46 -7.86
CA GLU A 352 26.42 13.57 -6.92
C GLU A 352 25.25 13.58 -5.94
N THR A 353 24.05 13.18 -6.37
CA THR A 353 22.87 13.09 -5.50
C THR A 353 22.98 11.91 -4.55
N LYS A 354 23.59 10.80 -4.98
CA LYS A 354 23.90 9.67 -4.08
C LYS A 354 24.92 10.07 -3.01
N ILE A 355 26.02 10.70 -3.40
CA ILE A 355 27.04 11.21 -2.47
C ILE A 355 26.42 12.24 -1.49
N LEU A 356 25.57 13.13 -2.00
CA LEU A 356 24.84 14.09 -1.18
C LEU A 356 23.94 13.38 -0.16
N TRP A 357 23.16 12.38 -0.58
CA TRP A 357 22.33 11.58 0.33
C TRP A 357 23.16 10.88 1.42
N GLU A 358 24.27 10.23 1.06
CA GLU A 358 25.16 9.57 2.03
C GLU A 358 25.74 10.57 3.02
N THR A 359 26.15 11.75 2.54
CA THR A 359 26.69 12.82 3.38
C THR A 359 25.63 13.37 4.34
N LEU A 360 24.44 13.66 3.83
CA LEU A 360 23.33 14.17 4.63
C LEU A 360 22.82 13.13 5.62
N SER A 361 22.80 11.84 5.27
CA SER A 361 22.34 10.77 6.17
C SER A 361 23.29 10.55 7.35
N LYS A 362 24.59 10.75 7.16
CA LYS A 362 25.56 10.76 8.28
C LYS A 362 25.33 11.94 9.23
N LYS A 363 24.99 13.11 8.68
CA LYS A 363 24.77 14.33 9.47
C LYS A 363 23.39 14.38 10.14
N TYR A 364 22.38 13.89 9.45
CA TYR A 364 20.97 13.85 9.86
C TYR A 364 20.51 12.39 9.82
N PRO A 365 20.70 11.62 10.92
CA PRO A 365 20.42 10.17 10.95
C PRO A 365 19.00 9.79 10.53
N ILE A 366 18.04 10.74 10.64
CA ILE A 366 16.67 10.51 10.20
C ILE A 366 16.55 10.24 8.69
N LEU A 367 17.50 10.71 7.89
CA LEU A 367 17.55 10.48 6.44
C LEU A 367 18.07 9.09 6.05
N ASP A 368 18.63 8.30 6.98
CA ASP A 368 18.95 6.89 6.69
C ASP A 368 17.70 6.08 6.33
N LYS A 369 16.51 6.55 6.72
CA LYS A 369 15.24 5.94 6.33
C LYS A 369 14.81 6.27 4.89
N LEU A 370 15.54 7.14 4.20
CA LEU A 370 15.32 7.52 2.81
C LEU A 370 16.37 6.86 1.90
N ASP A 371 16.28 7.15 0.60
CA ASP A 371 17.26 6.76 -0.41
C ASP A 371 17.59 7.94 -1.34
N GLU A 372 18.58 7.75 -2.21
CA GLU A 372 19.02 8.75 -3.18
C GLU A 372 17.89 9.17 -4.14
N ILE A 373 16.91 8.30 -4.39
CA ILE A 373 15.75 8.61 -5.23
C ILE A 373 14.79 9.57 -4.50
N ALA A 374 14.60 9.42 -3.19
CA ALA A 374 13.90 10.39 -2.35
C ALA A 374 14.55 11.78 -2.45
N ILE A 375 15.88 11.83 -2.31
CA ILE A 375 16.62 13.09 -2.37
C ILE A 375 16.53 13.71 -3.76
N ASP A 376 16.64 12.92 -4.82
CA ASP A 376 16.41 13.38 -6.20
C ASP A 376 15.02 14.01 -6.37
N ARG A 377 13.96 13.39 -5.83
CA ARG A 377 12.60 13.97 -5.86
C ARG A 377 12.51 15.29 -5.08
N VAL A 378 13.17 15.38 -3.93
CA VAL A 378 13.25 16.63 -3.15
C VAL A 378 13.92 17.73 -3.97
N LEU A 379 15.09 17.46 -4.56
CA LEU A 379 15.84 18.44 -5.34
C LEU A 379 15.07 18.95 -6.57
N ARG A 380 14.24 18.10 -7.21
CA ARG A 380 13.40 18.48 -8.35
C ARG A 380 12.36 19.55 -8.04
N LYS A 381 12.00 19.76 -6.77
CA LYS A 381 11.11 20.86 -6.37
C LYS A 381 11.76 22.24 -6.52
N GLY A 382 13.07 22.29 -6.75
CA GLY A 382 13.80 23.53 -6.99
C GLY A 382 14.25 24.23 -5.70
N PRO A 383 14.88 25.41 -5.81
CA PRO A 383 15.60 26.04 -4.71
C PRO A 383 14.71 26.68 -3.62
N ASN A 384 13.39 26.58 -3.72
CA ASN A 384 12.48 27.14 -2.71
C ASN A 384 12.53 26.28 -1.44
N VAL A 385 13.02 26.86 -0.34
CA VAL A 385 13.16 26.17 0.96
C VAL A 385 11.83 25.57 1.43
N ASN A 386 10.70 26.24 1.24
CA ASN A 386 9.41 25.72 1.72
C ASN A 386 8.97 24.47 0.97
N HIS A 387 9.25 24.39 -0.34
CA HIS A 387 8.96 23.22 -1.15
C HIS A 387 9.87 22.05 -0.81
N LEU A 388 11.16 22.31 -0.64
CA LEU A 388 12.11 21.30 -0.20
C LEU A 388 11.68 20.72 1.16
N LYS A 389 11.28 21.57 2.11
CA LYS A 389 10.73 21.10 3.39
C LYS A 389 9.44 20.29 3.22
N GLY A 390 8.55 20.70 2.33
CA GLY A 390 7.31 19.98 2.02
C GLY A 390 7.62 18.55 1.54
N GLN A 391 8.36 18.43 0.45
CA GLN A 391 8.72 17.13 -0.12
C GLN A 391 9.54 16.26 0.85
N LEU A 392 10.49 16.84 1.60
CA LEU A 392 11.22 16.09 2.62
C LEU A 392 10.28 15.50 3.68
N LEU A 393 9.28 16.28 4.10
CA LEU A 393 8.32 15.83 5.09
C LEU A 393 7.44 14.71 4.55
N GLU A 394 7.06 14.76 3.26
CA GLU A 394 6.34 13.68 2.58
C GLU A 394 7.15 12.38 2.56
N GLU A 395 8.41 12.44 2.11
CA GLU A 395 9.30 11.28 2.04
C GLU A 395 9.53 10.66 3.42
N LEU A 396 9.75 11.50 4.44
CA LEU A 396 9.95 11.03 5.81
C LEU A 396 8.67 10.47 6.44
N ALA A 397 7.50 11.03 6.09
CA ALA A 397 6.22 10.52 6.54
C ALA A 397 5.93 9.14 5.96
N GLU A 398 6.21 8.95 4.66
CA GLU A 398 6.11 7.65 4.01
C GLU A 398 6.97 6.60 4.72
N SER A 399 8.25 6.91 4.97
CA SER A 399 9.17 6.01 5.68
C SER A 399 8.80 5.75 7.15
N HIS A 400 7.91 6.56 7.72
CA HIS A 400 7.36 6.33 9.05
C HIS A 400 6.06 5.53 9.02
N LEU A 401 5.13 5.87 8.11
CA LEU A 401 3.80 5.28 8.02
C LEU A 401 3.82 3.86 7.46
N ILE A 402 4.61 3.59 6.41
CA ILE A 402 4.59 2.27 5.76
C ILE A 402 5.02 1.14 6.71
N PRO A 403 6.09 1.28 7.53
CA PRO A 403 6.39 0.30 8.55
C PRO A 403 5.24 0.09 9.54
N MET A 404 4.58 1.16 9.99
CA MET A 404 3.41 1.07 10.88
C MET A 404 2.26 0.28 10.25
N LEU A 405 2.06 0.37 8.92
CA LEU A 405 1.00 -0.38 8.22
C LEU A 405 1.18 -1.89 8.25
N ARG A 406 2.38 -2.37 8.62
CA ARG A 406 2.65 -3.80 8.83
C ARG A 406 2.19 -4.27 10.21
N GLU A 407 1.99 -3.36 11.15
CA GLU A 407 1.49 -3.68 12.49
C GLU A 407 -0.01 -3.95 12.43
N ARG A 408 -0.46 -5.04 13.05
CA ARG A 408 -1.89 -5.42 13.11
C ARG A 408 -2.78 -4.33 13.72
N HIS A 409 -2.22 -3.47 14.56
CA HIS A 409 -2.94 -2.43 15.30
C HIS A 409 -3.17 -1.15 14.50
N VAL A 410 -2.62 -1.02 13.29
CA VAL A 410 -2.60 0.25 12.56
C VAL A 410 -3.99 0.80 12.22
N GLY A 411 -4.96 -0.08 11.96
CA GLY A 411 -6.35 0.32 11.73
C GLY A 411 -6.94 1.06 12.94
N PHE A 412 -6.65 0.54 14.15
CA PHE A 412 -7.00 1.21 15.41
C PHE A 412 -6.18 2.49 15.60
N ALA A 413 -4.86 2.44 15.38
CA ALA A 413 -3.99 3.61 15.55
C ALA A 413 -4.47 4.82 14.73
N LEU A 414 -4.83 4.58 13.47
CA LEU A 414 -5.33 5.60 12.54
C LEU A 414 -6.84 5.84 12.68
N GLY A 415 -7.56 5.01 13.44
CA GLY A 415 -9.01 5.09 13.58
C GLY A 415 -9.73 4.96 12.24
N VAL A 416 -9.27 4.02 11.41
CA VAL A 416 -9.86 3.67 10.12
C VAL A 416 -10.41 2.24 10.20
N LYS A 417 -11.65 2.06 9.74
CA LYS A 417 -12.27 0.73 9.71
C LYS A 417 -11.87 0.02 8.42
N VAL A 418 -11.12 -1.07 8.58
CA VAL A 418 -10.74 -1.96 7.48
C VAL A 418 -11.78 -3.09 7.43
N PRO A 419 -12.49 -3.28 6.30
CA PRO A 419 -13.37 -4.43 6.18
C PRO A 419 -12.61 -5.74 6.36
N LYS A 420 -13.28 -6.75 6.94
CA LYS A 420 -12.71 -8.08 7.11
C LYS A 420 -12.17 -8.59 5.76
N GLY A 421 -10.94 -9.12 5.77
CA GLY A 421 -10.28 -9.61 4.57
C GLY A 421 -9.71 -8.60 3.61
N LYS A 422 -9.70 -7.32 3.96
CA LYS A 422 -9.03 -6.29 3.17
C LYS A 422 -7.71 -5.90 3.82
N THR A 423 -6.71 -5.65 2.99
CA THR A 423 -5.41 -5.16 3.43
C THR A 423 -5.33 -3.67 3.20
N LEU A 424 -4.85 -2.92 4.19
CA LEU A 424 -4.56 -1.51 4.05
C LEU A 424 -3.34 -1.30 3.15
N GLU A 425 -3.46 -0.36 2.23
CA GLU A 425 -2.42 0.05 1.29
C GLU A 425 -2.26 1.56 1.34
N PHE A 426 -1.02 2.01 1.57
CA PHE A 426 -0.64 3.41 1.42
C PHE A 426 -0.03 3.64 0.05
N ILE A 427 -0.46 4.73 -0.57
CA ILE A 427 -0.01 5.19 -1.87
C ILE A 427 0.61 6.58 -1.68
N PRO A 428 1.86 6.77 -2.08
CA PRO A 428 2.56 8.03 -1.88
C PRO A 428 2.07 9.10 -2.88
N GLY A 429 2.11 10.36 -2.45
CA GLY A 429 1.56 11.50 -3.19
C GLY A 429 2.10 11.66 -4.61
N TYR A 430 3.40 11.50 -4.80
CA TYR A 430 4.04 11.59 -6.12
C TYR A 430 3.50 10.59 -7.15
N SER A 431 2.82 9.53 -6.70
CA SER A 431 2.19 8.52 -7.56
C SER A 431 0.72 8.81 -7.85
N ILE A 432 0.12 9.83 -7.24
CA ILE A 432 -1.33 10.08 -7.30
C ILE A 432 -1.56 11.33 -8.16
N MET A 433 -1.96 11.12 -9.41
CA MET A 433 -2.17 12.20 -10.36
C MET A 433 -3.60 12.24 -10.88
N ASP A 434 -4.09 13.44 -11.17
CA ASP A 434 -5.32 13.64 -11.92
C ASP A 434 -5.11 13.37 -13.42
N ALA A 435 -6.20 13.44 -14.20
CA ALA A 435 -6.13 13.27 -15.65
C ALA A 435 -5.25 14.29 -16.38
N SER A 436 -4.94 15.41 -15.73
CA SER A 436 -4.09 16.50 -16.22
C SER A 436 -2.61 16.31 -15.87
N GLY A 437 -2.25 15.26 -15.13
CA GLY A 437 -0.89 15.02 -14.63
C GLY A 437 -0.53 15.81 -13.37
N ARG A 438 -1.52 16.43 -12.71
CA ARG A 438 -1.30 17.19 -11.47
C ARG A 438 -1.42 16.26 -10.27
N GLN A 439 -0.50 16.39 -9.32
CA GLN A 439 -0.59 15.70 -8.03
C GLN A 439 -1.85 16.13 -7.28
N ILE A 440 -2.60 15.15 -6.76
CA ILE A 440 -3.86 15.42 -6.05
C ILE A 440 -3.60 15.67 -4.57
N THR A 441 -2.77 14.85 -3.92
CA THR A 441 -2.51 14.88 -2.48
C THR A 441 -1.13 14.32 -2.19
N ASP A 442 -0.67 14.42 -0.94
CA ASP A 442 0.65 13.97 -0.51
C ASP A 442 0.66 12.47 -0.12
N GLY A 443 -0.52 11.87 0.04
CA GLY A 443 -0.68 10.42 0.13
C GLY A 443 -2.12 10.00 0.38
N VAL A 444 -2.44 8.74 0.04
CA VAL A 444 -3.73 8.13 0.41
C VAL A 444 -3.54 6.78 1.07
N LEU A 445 -4.40 6.47 2.02
CA LEU A 445 -4.54 5.15 2.61
C LEU A 445 -5.90 4.58 2.24
N GLY A 446 -5.92 3.34 1.78
CA GLY A 446 -7.14 2.67 1.36
C GLY A 446 -6.98 1.17 1.23
N TYR A 447 -7.91 0.54 0.53
CA TYR A 447 -7.82 -0.88 0.18
C TYR A 447 -8.42 -1.12 -1.20
N MET A 448 -7.88 -2.11 -1.90
CA MET A 448 -8.45 -2.60 -3.15
C MET A 448 -9.66 -3.49 -2.89
N ASP A 449 -10.77 -3.19 -3.55
CA ASP A 449 -11.91 -4.08 -3.67
C ASP A 449 -12.26 -4.26 -5.15
N LYS A 450 -12.00 -5.47 -5.66
CA LYS A 450 -12.04 -5.76 -7.10
C LYS A 450 -11.12 -4.80 -7.86
N GLN A 451 -11.67 -3.94 -8.72
CA GLN A 451 -10.91 -2.95 -9.49
C GLN A 451 -11.04 -1.52 -8.96
N VAL A 452 -11.61 -1.34 -7.76
CA VAL A 452 -11.85 -0.03 -7.15
C VAL A 452 -10.97 0.14 -5.92
N PHE A 453 -10.22 1.23 -5.85
CA PHE A 453 -9.47 1.62 -4.66
C PHE A 453 -10.36 2.46 -3.75
N ASN A 454 -10.68 1.93 -2.56
CA ASN A 454 -11.52 2.62 -1.58
C ASN A 454 -10.64 3.44 -0.65
N ILE A 455 -10.74 4.77 -0.74
CA ILE A 455 -9.93 5.72 0.04
C ILE A 455 -10.54 5.88 1.43
N LEU A 456 -9.75 5.50 2.45
CA LEU A 456 -10.13 5.63 3.87
C LEU A 456 -9.53 6.88 4.50
N ALA A 457 -8.32 7.27 4.10
CA ALA A 457 -7.69 8.48 4.59
C ALA A 457 -6.83 9.19 3.53
N ILE A 458 -6.67 10.50 3.69
CA ILE A 458 -5.86 11.39 2.87
C ILE A 458 -4.81 12.05 3.76
N PHE A 459 -3.58 12.16 3.27
CA PHE A 459 -2.44 12.70 4.00
C PHE A 459 -1.95 13.96 3.32
N GLU A 460 -1.72 15.01 4.11
CA GLU A 460 -1.27 16.33 3.66
C GLU A 460 -0.10 16.81 4.50
N ALA A 461 1.08 16.93 3.90
CA ALA A 461 2.32 17.34 4.54
C ALA A 461 2.48 18.86 4.59
N LYS A 462 2.53 19.40 5.81
CA LYS A 462 2.65 20.84 6.05
C LYS A 462 3.87 21.15 6.92
N SER A 463 4.88 21.74 6.29
CA SER A 463 6.15 22.09 6.93
C SER A 463 6.13 23.39 7.76
N GLY A 464 4.99 24.08 7.86
CA GLY A 464 4.89 25.33 8.61
C GLY A 464 3.47 25.88 8.78
N ARG A 465 3.33 26.90 9.63
CA ARG A 465 2.05 27.48 10.04
C ARG A 465 1.25 28.08 8.88
N LYS A 466 1.92 28.64 7.86
CA LYS A 466 1.28 29.17 6.65
C LYS A 466 0.63 28.04 5.85
N GLY A 467 1.39 27.01 5.47
CA GLY A 467 0.84 25.84 4.75
C GLY A 467 -0.25 25.11 5.52
N ALA A 468 -0.15 25.08 6.85
CA ALA A 468 -1.20 24.49 7.69
C ALA A 468 -2.54 25.25 7.62
N ARG A 469 -2.52 26.58 7.45
CA ARG A 469 -3.72 27.39 7.22
C ARG A 469 -4.28 27.25 5.80
N GLU A 470 -3.45 26.91 4.82
CA GLU A 470 -3.88 26.70 3.42
C GLU A 470 -4.70 25.40 3.23
N LEU A 471 -4.72 24.54 4.24
CA LEU A 471 -5.63 23.40 4.31
C LEU A 471 -7.11 23.83 4.35
N THR A 472 -7.39 24.92 5.08
CA THR A 472 -8.74 25.37 5.44
C THR A 472 -9.10 26.72 4.83
N VAL A 473 -8.13 27.57 4.53
CA VAL A 473 -8.33 28.96 4.08
C VAL A 473 -7.75 29.19 2.68
N THR A 474 -8.44 30.01 1.89
CA THR A 474 -8.04 30.49 0.56
C THR A 474 -6.89 31.52 0.67
N THR A 475 -5.73 31.29 0.02
CA THR A 475 -4.62 32.29 0.00
C THR A 475 -4.47 33.08 -1.30
N THR A 476 -4.52 34.40 -1.09
CA THR A 476 -3.91 35.55 -1.79
C THR A 476 -4.01 35.66 -3.32
N ARG A 477 -4.62 36.78 -3.76
CA ARG A 477 -4.69 37.25 -5.16
C ARG A 477 -3.30 37.27 -5.82
N VAL A 478 -3.26 36.85 -7.09
CA VAL A 478 -2.04 36.77 -7.93
C VAL A 478 -1.23 38.08 -7.94
N SER A 479 -1.88 39.22 -7.79
CA SER A 479 -1.25 40.55 -7.78
C SER A 479 -0.34 40.85 -6.57
N LYS A 480 -0.22 39.95 -5.60
CA LYS A 480 0.67 40.08 -4.42
C LYS A 480 1.72 38.98 -4.32
N MET A 481 1.95 38.21 -5.39
CA MET A 481 2.93 37.12 -5.41
C MET A 481 4.35 37.68 -5.52
N SER A 482 5.25 37.23 -4.64
CA SER A 482 6.68 37.54 -4.70
C SER A 482 7.36 36.83 -5.87
N GLN A 483 8.60 37.22 -6.19
CA GLN A 483 9.39 36.54 -7.22
C GLN A 483 9.64 35.06 -6.89
N ASP A 484 9.77 34.73 -5.61
CA ASP A 484 9.89 33.35 -5.12
C ASP A 484 8.58 32.56 -5.31
N ASP A 485 7.43 33.19 -5.11
CA ASP A 485 6.11 32.58 -5.36
C ASP A 485 5.89 32.34 -6.86
N LEU A 486 6.40 33.20 -7.74
CA LEU A 486 6.35 32.99 -9.20
C LEU A 486 7.26 31.85 -9.66
N LEU A 487 8.48 31.76 -9.11
CA LEU A 487 9.35 30.60 -9.35
C LEU A 487 8.71 29.30 -8.86
N GLU A 488 7.95 29.36 -7.77
CA GLU A 488 7.14 28.26 -7.25
C GLU A 488 6.09 27.79 -8.27
N VAL A 489 5.27 28.71 -8.80
CA VAL A 489 4.24 28.35 -9.79
C VAL A 489 4.91 27.76 -11.04
N LYS A 490 6.06 28.30 -11.46
CA LYS A 490 6.80 27.81 -12.63
C LYS A 490 7.37 26.41 -12.43
N ALA A 491 7.90 26.09 -11.24
CA ALA A 491 8.39 24.75 -10.90
C ALA A 491 7.24 23.73 -10.88
N ALA A 492 6.12 24.06 -10.22
CA ALA A 492 4.93 23.21 -10.18
C ALA A 492 4.29 23.02 -11.57
N ALA A 493 4.30 24.07 -12.40
CA ALA A 493 3.86 24.00 -13.79
C ALA A 493 4.76 23.09 -14.63
N LYS A 494 6.08 23.19 -14.46
CA LYS A 494 7.06 22.32 -15.15
C LYS A 494 6.88 20.85 -14.76
N GLU A 495 6.69 20.56 -13.48
CA GLU A 495 6.41 19.20 -12.99
C GLU A 495 5.11 18.64 -13.57
N SER A 496 4.01 19.41 -13.49
CA SER A 496 2.72 19.03 -14.07
C SER A 496 2.82 18.83 -15.59
N TRP A 497 3.58 19.67 -16.28
CA TRP A 497 3.84 19.55 -17.71
C TRP A 497 4.64 18.29 -18.05
N LEU A 498 5.71 17.97 -17.30
CA LEU A 498 6.49 16.75 -17.49
C LEU A 498 5.62 15.50 -17.30
N ASN A 499 4.79 15.50 -16.27
CA ASN A 499 3.86 14.40 -15.98
C ASN A 499 2.81 14.25 -17.08
N ALA A 500 2.16 15.36 -17.48
CA ALA A 500 1.16 15.37 -18.55
C ALA A 500 1.75 14.94 -19.90
N ARG A 501 2.98 15.39 -20.22
CA ARG A 501 3.72 14.96 -21.41
C ARG A 501 4.02 13.47 -21.35
N GLY A 502 4.42 12.96 -20.19
CA GLY A 502 4.61 11.52 -19.95
C GLY A 502 3.32 10.72 -20.19
N ILE A 503 2.20 11.18 -19.64
CA ILE A 503 0.87 10.58 -19.85
C ILE A 503 0.49 10.59 -21.33
N ALA A 504 0.64 11.72 -22.02
CA ALA A 504 0.30 11.85 -23.43
C ALA A 504 1.18 10.94 -24.32
N ARG A 505 2.50 10.91 -24.07
CA ARG A 505 3.44 10.00 -24.74
C ARG A 505 3.03 8.54 -24.57
N ARG A 506 2.71 8.13 -23.33
CA ARG A 506 2.23 6.76 -23.02
C ARG A 506 0.92 6.42 -23.73
N ASN A 507 0.02 7.39 -23.84
CA ASN A 507 -1.26 7.22 -24.53
C ASN A 507 -1.19 7.43 -26.04
N LYS A 508 0.01 7.62 -26.61
CA LYS A 508 0.23 7.94 -28.04
C LYS A 508 -0.59 9.14 -28.52
N GLN A 509 -0.83 10.10 -27.63
CA GLN A 509 -1.54 11.33 -27.93
C GLN A 509 -0.55 12.46 -28.22
N PRO A 510 -0.80 13.31 -29.23
CA PRO A 510 0.01 14.49 -29.46
C PRO A 510 -0.11 15.44 -28.26
N PHE A 511 1.01 16.01 -27.82
CA PHE A 511 1.07 16.91 -26.68
C PHE A 511 1.59 18.28 -27.10
N THR A 512 0.70 19.25 -27.20
CA THR A 512 1.00 20.61 -27.69
C THR A 512 1.03 21.66 -26.58
N LYS A 513 0.65 21.29 -25.34
CA LYS A 513 0.65 22.22 -24.20
C LYS A 513 2.07 22.60 -23.79
N THR A 514 2.24 23.87 -23.43
CA THR A 514 3.51 24.43 -22.95
C THR A 514 3.53 24.55 -21.43
N VAL A 515 4.71 24.77 -20.82
CA VAL A 515 4.82 25.03 -19.38
C VAL A 515 3.98 26.27 -18.98
N ALA A 516 3.93 27.29 -19.84
CA ALA A 516 3.15 28.51 -19.61
C ALA A 516 1.63 28.24 -19.52
N ASP A 517 1.11 27.24 -20.27
CA ASP A 517 -0.30 26.86 -20.18
C ASP A 517 -0.64 26.28 -18.80
N PHE A 518 0.24 25.46 -18.25
CA PHE A 518 0.09 24.90 -16.90
C PHE A 518 0.24 25.99 -15.83
N GLU A 519 1.16 26.93 -16.02
CA GLU A 519 1.32 28.10 -15.13
C GLU A 519 0.01 28.91 -15.05
N LYS A 520 -0.58 29.24 -16.21
CA LYS A 520 -1.87 29.94 -16.29
C LYS A 520 -3.01 29.17 -15.63
N GLN A 521 -3.02 27.83 -15.74
CA GLN A 521 -4.02 26.99 -15.08
C GLN A 521 -3.87 27.01 -13.56
N LEU A 522 -2.64 26.87 -13.04
CA LEU A 522 -2.38 26.89 -11.59
C LEU A 522 -2.85 28.21 -10.96
N LEU A 523 -2.62 29.33 -11.65
CA LEU A 523 -3.03 30.67 -11.21
C LEU A 523 -4.56 30.87 -11.18
N LYS A 524 -5.34 30.10 -11.96
CA LYS A 524 -6.82 30.17 -11.97
C LYS A 524 -7.50 29.39 -10.83
N THR A 525 -6.83 28.42 -10.22
CA THR A 525 -7.44 27.44 -9.27
C THR A 525 -7.60 27.90 -7.81
N LYS A 526 -7.58 29.20 -7.52
CA LYS A 526 -7.28 29.69 -6.17
C LYS A 526 -8.46 29.96 -5.23
N ASP A 527 -9.70 29.59 -5.55
CA ASP A 527 -10.86 30.06 -4.77
C ASP A 527 -11.30 29.16 -3.58
N THR A 528 -10.78 27.94 -3.43
CA THR A 528 -11.14 27.02 -2.32
C THR A 528 -9.92 26.44 -1.59
N GLY A 529 -10.09 26.12 -0.29
CA GLY A 529 -9.06 25.50 0.56
C GLY A 529 -8.62 24.13 0.05
N GLN A 530 -7.39 23.71 0.37
CA GLN A 530 -6.81 22.50 -0.23
C GLN A 530 -7.62 21.22 0.04
N LEU A 531 -8.06 20.99 1.28
CA LEU A 531 -8.83 19.79 1.65
C LEU A 531 -10.11 19.65 0.83
N GLN A 532 -10.82 20.77 0.63
CA GLN A 532 -12.05 20.82 -0.15
C GLN A 532 -11.76 20.53 -1.63
N ARG A 533 -10.69 21.10 -2.21
CA ARG A 533 -10.30 20.84 -3.60
C ARG A 533 -9.96 19.38 -3.85
N ASP A 534 -9.22 18.77 -2.94
CA ASP A 534 -8.77 17.39 -3.12
C ASP A 534 -9.94 16.42 -2.94
N LEU A 535 -10.84 16.72 -1.99
CA LEU A 535 -12.12 16.04 -1.89
C LEU A 535 -12.94 16.20 -3.17
N GLU A 536 -13.13 17.40 -3.72
CA GLU A 536 -13.89 17.65 -4.95
C GLU A 536 -13.31 16.92 -6.17
N ARG A 537 -11.98 16.85 -6.26
CA ARG A 537 -11.29 16.10 -7.33
C ARG A 537 -11.53 14.60 -7.21
N LEU A 538 -11.60 14.07 -5.99
CA LEU A 538 -11.80 12.65 -5.74
C LEU A 538 -13.29 12.25 -5.70
N SER A 539 -14.20 13.19 -5.39
CA SER A 539 -15.58 12.91 -4.99
C SER A 539 -16.66 12.97 -6.08
N ARG A 540 -16.34 13.27 -7.36
CA ARG A 540 -17.32 13.13 -8.45
C ARG A 540 -17.77 11.66 -8.58
N ASN A 541 -18.96 11.16 -8.29
CA ASN A 541 -20.16 11.61 -7.57
C ASN A 541 -20.92 10.31 -7.23
N ALA A 542 -21.74 10.34 -6.18
CA ALA A 542 -22.88 9.42 -6.08
C ALA A 542 -23.74 9.54 -7.37
N GLY A 543 -23.97 8.42 -8.06
CA GLY A 543 -24.76 8.36 -9.30
C GLY A 543 -24.03 8.67 -10.62
N LYS A 544 -22.74 9.02 -10.61
CA LYS A 544 -21.89 9.17 -11.80
C LYS A 544 -20.86 8.03 -11.86
N PRO A 545 -20.26 7.70 -13.03
CA PRO A 545 -19.14 6.77 -13.08
C PRO A 545 -18.04 7.20 -12.10
N LEU A 546 -17.42 6.21 -11.44
CA LEU A 546 -16.36 6.45 -10.45
C LEU A 546 -15.27 7.35 -11.03
N THR A 547 -14.80 8.33 -10.25
CA THR A 547 -13.60 9.09 -10.57
C THR A 547 -12.46 8.12 -10.86
N LYS A 548 -11.75 8.35 -11.96
CA LYS A 548 -10.51 7.64 -12.26
C LYS A 548 -9.35 8.60 -12.09
N ILE A 549 -8.32 8.14 -11.39
CA ILE A 549 -7.06 8.86 -11.19
C ILE A 549 -5.92 7.98 -11.68
N TYR A 550 -4.76 8.58 -11.94
CA TYR A 550 -3.55 7.80 -12.13
C TYR A 550 -2.95 7.47 -10.76
N ILE A 551 -2.73 6.17 -10.55
CA ILE A 551 -1.94 5.65 -9.46
C ILE A 551 -0.72 4.99 -10.09
N GLY A 552 0.45 5.63 -9.92
CA GLY A 552 1.63 5.40 -10.73
C GLY A 552 1.32 5.67 -12.20
N GLU A 553 1.38 4.62 -13.03
CA GLU A 553 1.09 4.72 -14.46
C GLU A 553 -0.29 4.20 -14.86
N VAL A 554 -1.09 3.71 -13.90
CA VAL A 554 -2.36 3.03 -14.21
C VAL A 554 -3.56 3.85 -13.78
N HIS A 555 -4.51 3.93 -14.69
CA HIS A 555 -5.78 4.59 -14.46
C HIS A 555 -6.67 3.72 -13.55
N THR A 556 -6.85 4.15 -12.31
CA THR A 556 -7.52 3.38 -11.25
C THR A 556 -8.81 4.08 -10.86
N ALA A 557 -9.91 3.32 -10.83
CA ALA A 557 -11.18 3.81 -10.31
C ALA A 557 -11.07 3.95 -8.79
N VAL A 558 -11.42 5.12 -8.27
CA VAL A 558 -11.38 5.41 -6.83
C VAL A 558 -12.77 5.65 -6.29
N ARG A 559 -12.97 5.23 -5.04
CA ARG A 559 -14.16 5.55 -4.26
C ARG A 559 -13.73 6.26 -2.99
N ILE A 560 -14.32 7.43 -2.76
CA ILE A 560 -14.14 8.21 -1.54
C ILE A 560 -15.50 8.45 -0.89
N SER A 561 -15.53 8.51 0.44
CA SER A 561 -16.75 8.84 1.18
C SER A 561 -16.49 10.14 1.95
N PRO A 562 -17.01 11.29 1.51
CA PRO A 562 -16.75 12.58 2.17
C PRO A 562 -16.94 12.56 3.69
N ASN A 563 -17.96 11.83 4.16
CA ASN A 563 -18.31 11.75 5.57
C ASN A 563 -17.49 10.71 6.36
N ASN A 564 -16.82 9.77 5.69
CA ASN A 564 -16.08 8.69 6.33
C ASN A 564 -14.56 8.75 6.10
N THR A 565 -14.11 9.49 5.09
CA THR A 565 -12.69 9.66 4.79
C THR A 565 -12.07 10.60 5.83
N LYS A 566 -10.98 10.14 6.44
CA LYS A 566 -10.21 10.90 7.42
C LYS A 566 -9.11 11.70 6.74
N PHE A 567 -8.79 12.87 7.26
CA PHE A 567 -7.69 13.70 6.81
C PHE A 567 -6.60 13.75 7.88
N PHE A 568 -5.37 13.49 7.46
CA PHE A 568 -4.20 13.57 8.31
C PHE A 568 -3.31 14.71 7.86
N GLY A 569 -3.13 15.70 8.72
CA GLY A 569 -2.06 16.66 8.55
C GLY A 569 -0.75 16.08 9.06
N ILE A 570 0.24 15.94 8.19
CA ILE A 570 1.59 15.50 8.53
C ILE A 570 2.43 16.74 8.86
N PHE A 571 3.02 16.78 10.06
CA PHE A 571 3.79 17.92 10.56
C PHE A 571 5.17 17.49 11.09
N PRO A 572 6.17 18.37 11.09
CA PRO A 572 7.38 18.16 11.88
C PRO A 572 7.14 18.45 13.37
N LYS A 573 8.01 17.94 14.25
CA LYS A 573 7.97 18.25 15.69
C LYS A 573 8.13 19.76 15.92
N GLY A 574 7.47 20.26 16.97
CA GLY A 574 7.55 21.66 17.40
C GLY A 574 6.59 22.62 16.67
N ILE A 575 5.64 22.10 15.88
CA ILE A 575 4.52 22.85 15.32
C ILE A 575 3.29 22.68 16.21
N ARG A 576 2.62 23.80 16.54
CA ARG A 576 1.35 23.77 17.28
C ARG A 576 0.22 23.41 16.31
N THR A 577 -0.20 22.15 16.31
CA THR A 577 -1.23 21.60 15.40
C THR A 577 -2.66 21.88 15.86
N SER A 578 -2.86 22.18 17.15
CA SER A 578 -4.18 22.36 17.77
C SER A 578 -5.09 23.37 17.05
N LEU A 579 -4.53 24.45 16.50
CA LEU A 579 -5.31 25.47 15.77
C LEU A 579 -5.83 24.94 14.43
N VAL A 580 -4.99 24.17 13.72
CA VAL A 580 -5.30 23.60 12.41
C VAL A 580 -6.38 22.55 12.55
N GLU A 581 -6.29 21.72 13.61
CA GLU A 581 -7.32 20.73 13.91
C GLU A 581 -8.67 21.38 14.21
N VAL A 582 -8.69 22.47 14.97
CA VAL A 582 -9.93 23.21 15.26
C VAL A 582 -10.53 23.80 13.98
N GLU A 583 -9.72 24.45 13.15
CA GLU A 583 -10.17 25.03 11.87
C GLU A 583 -10.70 23.96 10.91
N ALA A 584 -10.00 22.82 10.76
CA ALA A 584 -10.42 21.75 9.87
C ALA A 584 -11.69 21.04 10.36
N LYS A 585 -11.82 20.81 11.67
CA LYS A 585 -13.04 20.26 12.27
C LYS A 585 -14.22 21.22 12.17
N ALA A 586 -13.99 22.53 12.32
CA ALA A 586 -15.01 23.55 12.11
C ALA A 586 -15.52 23.59 10.66
N ALA A 587 -14.66 23.26 9.69
CA ALA A 587 -15.02 23.08 8.29
C ALA A 587 -15.69 21.72 7.98
N GLY A 588 -15.96 20.88 8.99
CA GLY A 588 -16.66 19.61 8.84
C GLY A 588 -15.77 18.41 8.49
N PHE A 589 -14.44 18.57 8.45
CA PHE A 589 -13.53 17.48 8.13
C PHE A 589 -13.19 16.63 9.36
N LYS A 590 -13.11 15.31 9.18
CA LYS A 590 -12.52 14.39 10.16
C LYS A 590 -11.00 14.52 10.11
N PHE A 591 -10.45 15.50 10.82
CA PHE A 591 -9.03 15.85 10.74
C PHE A 591 -8.25 15.48 12.01
N GLU A 592 -7.03 14.97 11.82
CA GLU A 592 -6.05 14.70 12.88
C GLU A 592 -4.64 15.07 12.45
N ALA A 593 -3.80 15.48 13.40
CA ALA A 593 -2.39 15.72 13.13
C ALA A 593 -1.54 14.48 13.45
N LEU A 594 -0.59 14.17 12.57
CA LEU A 594 0.47 13.19 12.78
C LEU A 594 1.81 13.90 12.69
N THR A 595 2.75 13.50 13.54
CA THR A 595 4.08 14.11 13.55
C THR A 595 5.16 13.16 13.08
N VAL A 596 6.01 13.63 12.18
CA VAL A 596 7.18 12.92 11.67
C VAL A 596 8.36 13.13 12.64
N PRO A 597 9.28 12.15 12.79
CA PRO A 597 10.41 12.23 13.73
C PRO A 597 11.53 13.23 13.34
N ILE A 598 11.18 14.43 12.87
CA ILE A 598 12.10 15.53 12.57
C ILE A 598 11.59 16.83 13.18
N HIS A 599 12.45 17.60 13.85
CA HIS A 599 12.06 18.90 14.41
C HIS A 599 12.02 19.98 13.31
N LYS A 600 11.11 20.96 13.42
CA LYS A 600 10.95 22.02 12.40
C LYS A 600 12.23 22.80 12.10
N THR A 601 13.11 22.96 13.10
CA THR A 601 14.38 23.68 12.96
C THR A 601 15.38 22.86 12.14
N GLU A 602 15.46 21.56 12.43
CA GLU A 602 16.28 20.59 11.70
C GLU A 602 15.80 20.45 10.25
N LEU A 603 14.49 20.28 10.03
CA LEU A 603 13.89 20.26 8.70
C LEU A 603 14.22 21.53 7.90
N THR A 604 14.20 22.69 8.55
CA THR A 604 14.55 23.96 7.91
C THR A 604 16.05 24.06 7.59
N ALA A 605 16.93 23.60 8.49
CA ALA A 605 18.36 23.57 8.25
C ALA A 605 18.71 22.65 7.07
N LEU A 606 18.17 21.43 7.07
CA LEU A 606 18.33 20.47 5.99
C LEU A 606 17.85 21.02 4.65
N ALA A 607 16.65 21.61 4.61
CA ALA A 607 16.13 22.19 3.38
C ALA A 607 17.01 23.33 2.84
N LYS A 608 17.59 24.17 3.72
CA LYS A 608 18.54 25.22 3.32
C LYS A 608 19.83 24.63 2.73
N GLU A 609 20.34 23.53 3.27
CA GLU A 609 21.52 22.83 2.73
C GLU A 609 21.24 22.26 1.33
N LEU A 610 20.00 21.87 1.03
CA LEU A 610 19.62 21.35 -0.28
C LEU A 610 19.41 22.44 -1.36
N VAL A 611 19.18 23.71 -0.98
CA VAL A 611 18.96 24.83 -1.92
C VAL A 611 20.02 24.95 -3.02
N PRO A 612 21.34 24.98 -2.72
CA PRO A 612 22.36 25.12 -3.77
C PRO A 612 22.34 23.96 -4.76
N HIS A 613 22.12 22.73 -4.28
CA HIS A 613 22.02 21.53 -5.11
C HIS A 613 20.75 21.55 -5.98
N ALA A 614 19.63 21.96 -5.41
CA ALA A 614 18.36 22.10 -6.15
C ALA A 614 18.46 23.19 -7.23
N LYS A 615 19.15 24.31 -6.93
CA LYS A 615 19.43 25.36 -7.91
C LYS A 615 20.23 24.81 -9.09
N GLN A 616 21.32 24.09 -8.81
CA GLN A 616 22.15 23.46 -9.84
C GLN A 616 21.36 22.48 -10.72
N MET A 617 20.50 21.67 -10.10
CA MET A 617 19.66 20.70 -10.81
C MET A 617 18.68 21.39 -11.77
N VAL A 618 18.06 22.48 -11.33
CA VAL A 618 17.14 23.27 -12.18
C VAL A 618 17.90 23.96 -13.33
N THR A 619 19.12 24.47 -13.08
CA THR A 619 19.91 25.18 -14.10
C THR A 619 20.62 24.28 -15.12
N LYS A 620 20.97 23.03 -14.74
CA LYS A 620 21.62 22.06 -15.63
C LYS A 620 20.63 21.26 -16.49
N ALA A 621 19.33 21.36 -16.22
CA ALA A 621 18.31 20.67 -16.99
C ALA A 621 18.18 21.33 -18.38
N PRO A 622 18.25 20.56 -19.48
CA PRO A 622 18.16 21.09 -20.85
C PRO A 622 16.83 21.78 -21.16
#